data_AF-A0A367Q2I1-F1
#
_entry.id   AF-A0A367Q2I1-F1
#
_cell.length_a   1.000
_cell.length_b   1.000
_cell.length_c   1.000
_cell.angle_alpha   90.00
_cell.angle_beta   90.00
_cell.angle_gamma   90.00
#
_symmetry.space_group_name_H-M   'P 1'
#
loop_
_entity.id
_entity.type
_entity.pdbx_description
1 polymer ?
#
loop_
_entity_poly.entity_id
_entity_poly.type
_entity_poly.pdbx_seq_one_letter_code
_entity_poly.pdbx_strand_id
1 'polypeptide(L)'
;MKQLTGFTPIAALPESTAASAKQRLLATIDWLQAEGAASETNLKLLTAIVESILWSEESYTRFLQCGFDAAIELFDESSQNWDFESAMSSSHNPRNWDEYKQLKQTRTQAVEA
;
A
#
# COMPACT_ATOMS: atom_id res chain seq x y z
N MET A 1 -40.61 -15.67 20.85
CA MET A 1 -39.20 -16.08 20.79
C MET A 1 -38.68 -15.79 19.39
N LYS A 2 -37.77 -14.82 19.22
CA LYS A 2 -37.15 -14.51 17.92
C LYS A 2 -35.79 -15.23 17.86
N GLN A 3 -35.61 -16.13 16.90
CA GLN A 3 -34.36 -16.84 16.69
C GLN A 3 -33.31 -15.86 16.13
N LEU A 4 -32.22 -15.68 16.88
CA LEU A 4 -31.02 -14.98 16.44
C LEU A 4 -30.17 -15.96 15.60
N THR A 5 -30.49 -16.12 14.32
CA THR A 5 -29.55 -16.74 13.37
C THR A 5 -28.64 -15.65 12.83
N GLY A 6 -27.70 -15.18 13.66
CA GLY A 6 -26.69 -14.19 13.30
C GLY A 6 -25.54 -14.78 12.50
N PHE A 7 -25.82 -15.63 11.50
CA PHE A 7 -24.83 -16.07 10.53
C PHE A 7 -25.06 -15.29 9.25
N THR A 8 -24.30 -14.21 9.08
CA THR A 8 -24.17 -13.54 7.79
C THR A 8 -23.43 -14.51 6.86
N PRO A 9 -23.99 -14.93 5.72
CA PRO A 9 -23.28 -15.77 4.77
C PRO A 9 -22.02 -15.03 4.30
N ILE A 10 -20.88 -15.70 4.25
CA ILE A 10 -19.60 -15.14 3.75
C ILE A 10 -19.78 -14.51 2.35
N ALA A 11 -20.72 -15.02 1.55
CA ALA A 11 -21.09 -14.49 0.23
C ALA A 11 -21.78 -13.11 0.24
N ALA A 12 -22.12 -12.56 1.40
CA ALA A 12 -22.72 -11.23 1.55
C ALA A 12 -21.73 -10.18 2.10
N LEU A 13 -20.47 -10.55 2.34
CA LEU A 13 -19.43 -9.60 2.66
C LEU A 13 -18.98 -8.91 1.36
N PRO A 14 -18.91 -7.57 1.32
CA PRO A 14 -18.34 -6.88 0.16
C PRO A 14 -16.93 -7.40 -0.11
N GLU A 15 -16.51 -7.43 -1.38
CA GLU A 15 -15.15 -7.81 -1.76
C GLU A 15 -14.15 -7.03 -0.89
N SER A 16 -13.39 -7.77 -0.08
CA SER A 16 -12.43 -7.14 0.81
C SER A 16 -11.38 -6.44 -0.04
N THR A 17 -11.25 -5.12 0.15
CA THR A 17 -10.19 -4.33 -0.47
C THR A 17 -8.80 -4.88 -0.13
N ALA A 18 -8.67 -5.55 1.03
CA ALA A 18 -7.45 -6.26 1.43
C ALA A 18 -7.12 -7.47 0.55
N ALA A 19 -8.13 -8.19 0.04
CA ALA A 19 -7.91 -9.33 -0.85
C ALA A 19 -7.36 -8.89 -2.22
N SER A 20 -7.91 -7.81 -2.78
CA SER A 20 -7.41 -7.22 -4.03
C SER A 20 -6.06 -6.53 -3.86
N ALA A 21 -5.82 -5.91 -2.69
CA ALA A 21 -4.52 -5.36 -2.31
C ALA A 21 -3.43 -6.45 -2.19
N LYS A 22 -3.78 -7.57 -1.54
CA LYS A 22 -2.89 -8.73 -1.41
C LYS A 22 -2.46 -9.26 -2.78
N GLN A 23 -3.41 -9.45 -3.69
CA GLN A 23 -3.12 -9.91 -5.05
C GLN A 23 -2.24 -8.94 -5.83
N ARG A 24 -2.50 -7.64 -5.72
CA ARG A 24 -1.65 -6.60 -6.35
C ARG A 24 -0.22 -6.66 -5.84
N LEU A 25 -0.03 -6.80 -4.53
CA LEU A 25 1.30 -6.84 -3.94
C LEU A 25 2.08 -8.12 -4.33
N LEU A 26 1.41 -9.27 -4.44
CA LEU A 26 2.01 -10.49 -5.00
C LEU A 26 2.46 -10.28 -6.45
N ALA A 27 1.61 -9.70 -7.30
CA ALA A 27 1.96 -9.41 -8.69
C ALA A 27 3.16 -8.45 -8.80
N THR A 28 3.25 -7.46 -7.91
CA THR A 28 4.41 -6.57 -7.83
C THR A 28 5.68 -7.31 -7.41
N ILE A 29 5.59 -8.23 -6.45
CA ILE A 29 6.74 -9.05 -6.02
C ILE A 29 7.24 -9.92 -7.19
N ASP A 30 6.32 -10.57 -7.92
CA ASP A 30 6.65 -11.38 -9.09
C ASP A 30 7.34 -10.53 -10.17
N TRP A 31 6.85 -9.32 -10.41
CA TRP A 31 7.47 -8.38 -11.33
C TRP A 31 8.87 -7.93 -10.87
N LEU A 32 9.04 -7.57 -9.59
CA LEU A 32 10.34 -7.20 -9.02
C LEU A 32 11.37 -8.34 -9.15
N GLN A 33 10.93 -9.58 -8.99
CA GLN A 33 11.75 -10.75 -9.19
C GLN A 33 12.14 -10.92 -10.67
N ALA A 34 11.19 -10.79 -11.59
CA ALA A 34 11.43 -10.93 -13.02
C ALA A 34 12.42 -9.87 -13.56
N GLU A 35 12.32 -8.64 -13.08
CA GLU A 35 13.20 -7.53 -13.46
C GLU A 35 14.56 -7.53 -12.73
N GLY A 36 14.75 -8.39 -11.73
CA GLY A 36 15.93 -8.36 -10.87
C GLY A 36 16.07 -7.05 -10.06
N ALA A 37 14.94 -6.36 -9.83
CA ALA A 37 14.89 -5.05 -9.19
C ALA A 37 14.97 -5.11 -7.65
N ALA A 38 14.96 -6.30 -7.07
CA ALA A 38 15.09 -6.53 -5.64
C ALA A 38 15.97 -7.74 -5.33
N SER A 39 16.66 -7.71 -4.19
CA SER A 39 17.42 -8.86 -3.70
C SER A 39 16.48 -10.01 -3.31
N GLU A 40 16.99 -11.24 -3.37
CA GLU A 40 16.24 -12.44 -2.94
C GLU A 40 15.74 -12.31 -1.49
N THR A 41 16.56 -11.72 -0.60
CA THR A 41 16.17 -11.46 0.79
C THR A 41 14.99 -10.50 0.89
N ASN A 42 14.98 -9.42 0.11
CA ASN A 42 13.90 -8.45 0.11
C ASN A 42 12.61 -9.07 -0.43
N LEU A 43 12.70 -9.86 -1.50
CA LEU A 43 11.55 -10.57 -2.08
C LEU A 43 10.94 -11.57 -1.09
N LYS A 44 11.78 -12.34 -0.37
CA LYS A 44 11.33 -13.26 0.68
C LYS A 44 10.62 -12.51 1.81
N LEU A 45 11.15 -11.37 2.24
CA LEU A 45 10.53 -10.56 3.29
C LEU A 45 9.17 -10.01 2.85
N LEU A 46 9.09 -9.43 1.64
CA LEU A 46 7.84 -8.92 1.08
C LEU A 46 6.78 -10.03 0.97
N THR A 47 7.19 -11.21 0.48
CA THR A 47 6.30 -12.38 0.39
C THR A 47 5.79 -12.80 1.76
N ALA A 48 6.67 -12.93 2.76
CA ALA A 48 6.30 -13.30 4.12
C ALA A 48 5.32 -12.31 4.78
N ILE A 49 5.48 -11.01 4.50
CA ILE A 49 4.57 -9.97 4.98
C ILE A 49 3.16 -10.16 4.38
N VAL A 50 3.08 -10.42 3.08
CA VAL A 50 1.82 -10.60 2.35
C VAL A 50 1.09 -11.89 2.70
N GLU A 51 1.85 -12.94 2.96
CA GLU A 51 1.33 -14.25 3.36
C GLU A 51 1.01 -14.34 4.86
N SER A 52 1.43 -13.35 5.65
CA SER A 52 1.21 -13.32 7.09
C SER A 52 -0.27 -13.45 7.46
N ILE A 53 -0.56 -14.29 8.44
CA ILE A 53 -1.89 -14.40 9.05
C ILE A 53 -2.34 -13.10 9.73
N LEU A 54 -1.39 -12.18 9.99
CA LEU A 54 -1.64 -10.86 10.55
C LEU A 54 -2.03 -9.83 9.47
N TRP A 55 -2.09 -10.24 8.19
CA TRP A 55 -2.51 -9.36 7.10
C TRP A 55 -3.95 -8.90 7.30
N SER A 56 -4.11 -7.58 7.49
CA SER A 56 -5.37 -6.90 7.71
C SER A 56 -5.37 -5.58 6.93
N GLU A 57 -6.53 -4.93 6.77
CA GLU A 57 -6.60 -3.59 6.15
C GLU A 57 -5.73 -2.57 6.90
N GLU A 58 -5.65 -2.65 8.23
CA GLU A 58 -4.80 -1.78 9.03
C GLU A 58 -3.31 -2.05 8.78
N SER A 59 -2.89 -3.32 8.79
CA SER A 59 -1.51 -3.71 8.52
C SER A 59 -1.08 -3.33 7.10
N TYR A 60 -1.98 -3.50 6.12
CA TYR A 60 -1.76 -3.08 4.74
C TYR A 60 -1.59 -1.56 4.64
N THR A 61 -2.46 -0.79 5.30
CA THR A 61 -2.39 0.68 5.33
C THR A 61 -1.05 1.15 5.91
N ARG A 62 -0.60 0.56 7.02
CA ARG A 62 0.72 0.87 7.63
C ARG A 62 1.87 0.49 6.71
N PHE A 63 1.80 -0.67 6.04
CA PHE A 63 2.79 -1.09 5.06
C PHE A 63 2.92 -0.08 3.92
N LEU A 64 1.80 0.35 3.34
CA LEU A 64 1.80 1.38 2.29
C LEU A 64 2.38 2.70 2.78
N GLN A 65 2.02 3.15 3.99
CA GLN A 65 2.57 4.37 4.58
C GLN A 65 4.09 4.31 4.67
N CYS A 66 4.64 3.25 5.27
CA CYS A 66 6.09 3.07 5.34
C CYS A 66 6.74 3.06 3.95
N GLY A 67 6.11 2.42 2.96
CA GLY A 67 6.60 2.42 1.58
C GLY A 67 6.63 3.81 0.95
N PHE A 68 5.55 4.59 1.12
CA PHE A 68 5.49 5.96 0.61
C PHE A 68 6.47 6.90 1.31
N ASP A 69 6.62 6.79 2.63
CA ASP A 69 7.56 7.61 3.40
C ASP A 69 9.00 7.35 2.92
N ALA A 70 9.38 6.09 2.74
CA ALA A 70 10.70 5.73 2.20
C ALA A 70 10.90 6.21 0.75
N ALA A 71 9.88 6.09 -0.10
CA ALA A 71 9.96 6.58 -1.48
C ALA A 71 10.10 8.10 -1.54
N ILE A 72 9.40 8.81 -0.65
CA ILE A 72 9.47 10.27 -0.51
C ILE A 72 10.86 10.69 -0.06
N GLU A 73 11.41 10.04 0.96
CA GLU A 73 12.77 10.33 1.46
C GLU A 73 13.80 10.13 0.34
N LEU A 74 13.73 9.02 -0.38
CA LEU A 74 14.59 8.74 -1.54
C LEU A 74 14.43 9.81 -2.64
N PHE A 75 13.20 10.21 -2.94
CA PHE A 75 12.94 11.25 -3.92
C PHE A 75 13.58 12.57 -3.48
N ASP A 76 13.29 13.01 -2.25
CA ASP A 76 13.78 14.27 -1.69
C ASP A 76 15.32 14.33 -1.67
N GLU A 77 16.00 13.22 -1.37
CA GLU A 77 17.46 13.08 -1.50
C GLU A 77 17.95 13.18 -2.95
N SER A 78 17.28 12.48 -3.87
CA SER A 78 17.68 12.43 -5.27
C SER A 78 17.37 13.72 -6.06
N SER A 79 16.41 14.52 -5.59
CA SER A 79 15.94 15.73 -6.26
C SER A 79 16.49 17.03 -5.68
N GLN A 80 17.46 16.98 -4.75
CA GLN A 80 17.96 18.19 -4.06
C GLN A 80 18.45 19.29 -5.00
N ASN A 81 18.97 18.92 -6.18
CA ASN A 81 19.50 19.85 -7.18
C ASN A 81 18.50 20.19 -8.29
N TRP A 82 17.26 19.74 -8.20
CA TRP A 82 16.25 20.01 -9.21
C TRP A 82 15.62 21.38 -8.96
N ASP A 83 15.18 22.03 -10.04
CA ASP A 83 14.33 23.21 -9.92
C ASP A 83 13.03 22.83 -9.19
N PHE A 84 12.57 23.70 -8.28
CA PHE A 84 11.42 23.44 -7.43
C PHE A 84 10.17 23.03 -8.23
N GLU A 85 9.82 23.79 -9.27
CA GLU A 85 8.66 23.49 -10.12
C GLU A 85 8.79 22.14 -10.84
N SER A 86 10.01 21.79 -11.27
CA SER A 86 10.30 20.50 -11.90
C SER A 86 10.17 19.34 -10.90
N ALA A 87 10.67 19.50 -9.68
CA ALA A 87 10.53 18.49 -8.62
C ALA A 87 9.07 18.32 -8.18
N MET A 88 8.32 19.41 -8.07
CA MET A 88 6.92 19.37 -7.65
C MET A 88 5.97 18.81 -8.71
N SER A 89 6.25 19.01 -10.00
CA SER A 89 5.41 18.49 -11.09
C SER A 89 5.83 17.11 -11.61
N SER A 90 6.97 16.59 -11.17
CA SER A 90 7.53 15.31 -11.62
C SER A 90 6.58 14.13 -11.34
N SER A 91 6.44 13.24 -12.32
CA SER A 91 5.78 11.92 -12.13
C SER A 91 6.59 10.99 -11.23
N HIS A 92 7.87 11.27 -11.01
CA HIS A 92 8.72 10.52 -10.08
C HIS A 92 8.54 10.96 -8.63
N ASN A 93 7.90 12.10 -8.37
CA ASN A 93 7.60 12.56 -7.02
C ASN A 93 6.46 11.70 -6.45
N PRO A 94 6.68 10.89 -5.40
CA PRO A 94 5.65 10.01 -4.88
C PRO A 94 4.43 10.76 -4.33
N ARG A 95 4.59 12.05 -3.98
CA ARG A 95 3.48 12.90 -3.54
C ARG A 95 2.44 13.15 -4.65
N ASN A 96 2.82 12.92 -5.91
CA ASN A 96 1.94 13.06 -7.07
C ASN A 96 1.20 11.77 -7.43
N TRP A 97 1.55 10.62 -6.82
CA TRP A 97 0.88 9.35 -7.12
C TRP A 97 -0.53 9.32 -6.52
N ASP A 98 -1.48 8.77 -7.28
CA ASP A 98 -2.88 8.80 -6.91
C ASP A 98 -3.16 7.98 -5.65
N GLU A 99 -2.46 6.86 -5.48
CA GLU A 99 -2.53 6.01 -4.30
C GLU A 99 -2.05 6.74 -3.03
N TYR A 100 -0.99 7.55 -3.13
CA TYR A 100 -0.54 8.37 -2.00
C TYR A 100 -1.57 9.44 -1.62
N LYS A 101 -2.15 10.11 -2.62
CA LYS A 101 -3.21 11.12 -2.41
C LYS A 101 -4.43 10.50 -1.73
N GLN A 102 -4.87 9.33 -2.17
CA GLN A 102 -5.98 8.60 -1.57
C GLN A 102 -5.69 8.23 -0.11
N LEU A 103 -4.51 7.67 0.17
CA LEU A 103 -4.08 7.29 1.52
C LEU A 103 -4.08 8.49 2.48
N LYS A 104 -3.64 9.66 2.01
CA LYS A 104 -3.65 10.90 2.80
C LYS A 104 -5.07 11.37 3.11
N GLN A 105 -5.98 11.32 2.14
CA GLN A 105 -7.39 11.72 2.31
C GLN A 105 -8.11 10.86 3.34
N THR A 106 -7.94 9.54 3.28
CA THR A 106 -8.54 8.60 4.25
C THR A 106 -8.08 8.91 5.67
N ARG A 107 -6.81 9.30 5.85
CA ARG A 107 -6.28 9.68 7.17
C ARG A 107 -6.84 10.99 7.68
N THR A 108 -6.94 12.01 6.84
CA THR A 108 -7.53 13.31 7.24
C THR A 108 -8.96 13.11 7.74
N GLN A 109 -9.76 12.30 7.05
CA GLN A 109 -11.14 12.00 7.44
C GLN A 109 -11.23 11.19 8.74
N ALA A 110 -10.28 10.30 9.02
CA ALA A 110 -10.24 9.52 10.26
C ALA A 110 -9.80 10.33 11.50
N VAL A 111 -9.12 11.47 11.32
CA VAL A 111 -8.70 12.37 12.41
C VAL A 111 -9.80 13.38 12.76
N GLU A 112 -10.71 13.66 11.83
CA GLU A 112 -11.79 14.64 11.99
C GLU A 112 -13.12 14.03 12.51
N ALA A 113 -13.21 12.70 12.61
CA ALA A 113 -14.38 11.94 13.08
C ALA A 113 -14.25 11.52 14.56
#